data_AF-A0A7J8BZ07-F1
#
_entry.id   AF-A0A7J8BZ07-F1
#
_cell.length_a   1.000
_cell.length_b   1.000
_cell.length_c   1.000
_cell.angle_alpha   90.00
_cell.angle_beta   90.00
_cell.angle_gamma   90.00
#
_symmetry.space_group_name_H-M   'P 1'
#
loop_
_entity.id
_entity.type
_entity.pdbx_description
1 polymer ?
#
loop_
_entity_poly.entity_id
_entity_poly.type
_entity_poly.pdbx_seq_one_letter_code
_entity_poly.pdbx_strand_id
1 'polypeptide(L)'
;MATAGAPRRFCRCACFCSENLYVARYGLHVRFRGEQQLRRDYGPILRSRGCVGPEDFQQLLEELEQEVERRQRLGQESAARKALIASSYHPARPEIYSSLQDVALAPGFLAAAEYSTVPGADLQGLLQRLETVSGAAT
;
A
#
# COMPACT_ATOMS: atom_id res chain seq x y z
N MET A 1 19.98 -13.21 12.21
CA MET A 1 20.28 -12.56 10.90
C MET A 1 19.13 -12.85 9.97
N ALA A 2 18.40 -11.83 9.51
CA ALA A 2 17.33 -12.03 8.54
C ALA A 2 17.94 -12.53 7.22
N THR A 3 17.64 -13.77 6.86
CA THR A 3 17.97 -14.29 5.53
C THR A 3 17.30 -13.40 4.50
N ALA A 4 18.06 -12.94 3.51
CA ALA A 4 17.53 -12.14 2.40
C ALA A 4 16.55 -13.02 1.62
N GLY A 5 15.27 -12.95 1.99
CA GLY A 5 14.19 -13.63 1.28
C GLY A 5 14.17 -13.20 -0.19
N ALA A 6 13.74 -14.11 -1.06
CA ALA A 6 13.62 -13.86 -2.50
C ALA A 6 12.97 -12.50 -2.79
N PRO A 7 13.42 -11.76 -3.83
CA PRO A 7 12.93 -10.43 -4.12
C PRO A 7 11.41 -10.47 -4.28
N ARG A 8 10.71 -9.85 -3.32
CA ARG A 8 9.25 -9.79 -3.34
C ARG A 8 8.83 -8.97 -4.56
N ARG A 9 8.11 -9.59 -5.49
CA ARG A 9 7.52 -8.88 -6.63
C ARG A 9 6.49 -7.90 -6.09
N PHE A 10 6.65 -6.63 -6.42
CA PHE A 10 5.64 -5.62 -6.10
C PHE A 10 4.46 -5.82 -7.06
N CYS A 11 3.35 -6.33 -6.55
CA CYS A 11 2.12 -6.48 -7.30
C CYS A 11 1.26 -5.22 -7.14
N ARG A 12 0.82 -4.63 -8.25
CA ARG A 12 -0.23 -3.60 -8.26
C ARG A 12 -1.41 -4.07 -9.09
N CYS A 13 -2.61 -3.62 -8.73
CA CYS A 13 -3.75 -3.78 -9.62
C CYS A 13 -3.43 -3.15 -10.98
N ALA A 14 -3.82 -3.82 -12.08
CA ALA A 14 -3.74 -3.24 -13.41
C ALA A 14 -4.49 -1.89 -13.50
N CYS A 15 -5.55 -1.74 -12.70
CA CYS A 15 -6.38 -0.55 -12.58
C CYS A 15 -5.70 0.65 -11.90
N PHE A 16 -4.60 0.44 -11.17
CA PHE A 16 -4.01 1.48 -10.31
C PHE A 16 -3.62 2.75 -11.07
N CYS A 17 -3.15 2.60 -12.31
CA CYS A 17 -2.66 3.70 -13.13
C CYS A 17 -3.75 4.38 -13.97
N SER A 18 -5.01 3.92 -13.92
CA SER A 18 -6.06 4.42 -14.82
C SER A 18 -7.39 4.70 -14.12
N GLU A 19 -7.61 4.11 -12.94
CA GLU A 19 -8.85 4.28 -12.19
C GLU A 19 -8.63 5.19 -10.97
N ASN A 20 -9.71 5.88 -10.58
CA ASN A 20 -9.77 6.66 -9.36
C ASN A 20 -8.65 7.73 -9.27
N LEU A 21 -8.43 8.46 -10.36
CA LEU A 21 -7.54 9.62 -10.39
C LEU A 21 -8.31 10.83 -9.88
N TYR A 22 -7.83 11.46 -8.80
CA TYR A 22 -8.49 12.62 -8.23
C TYR A 22 -8.01 13.91 -8.90
N VAL A 23 -8.96 14.70 -9.38
CA VAL A 23 -8.75 15.98 -10.04
C VAL A 23 -9.26 17.07 -9.10
N ALA A 24 -8.36 17.67 -8.34
CA ALA A 24 -8.69 18.58 -7.25
C ALA A 24 -9.45 19.83 -7.73
N ARG A 25 -9.02 20.43 -8.84
CA ARG A 25 -9.63 21.62 -9.46
C ARG A 25 -11.13 21.48 -9.75
N TYR A 26 -11.59 20.25 -9.98
CA TYR A 26 -12.99 19.95 -10.27
C TYR A 26 -13.63 19.04 -9.23
N GLY A 27 -12.95 18.74 -8.11
CA GLY A 27 -13.44 17.83 -7.05
C GLY A 27 -13.97 16.50 -7.60
N LEU A 28 -13.28 15.91 -8.59
CA LEU A 28 -13.78 14.79 -9.37
C LEU A 28 -12.79 13.62 -9.36
N HIS A 29 -13.29 12.41 -9.18
CA HIS A 29 -12.52 11.21 -9.47
C HIS A 29 -12.84 10.74 -10.88
N VAL A 30 -11.80 10.50 -11.68
CA VAL A 30 -11.94 10.08 -13.07
C VAL A 30 -11.20 8.78 -13.34
N ARG A 31 -11.71 8.06 -14.33
CA ARG A 31 -10.96 7.08 -15.10
C ARG A 31 -10.26 7.80 -16.25
N PHE A 32 -8.98 7.53 -16.44
CA PHE A 32 -8.19 8.10 -17.53
C PHE A 32 -7.47 7.00 -18.31
N ARG A 33 -7.81 6.90 -19.60
CA ARG A 33 -7.13 6.02 -20.58
C ARG A 33 -6.61 6.79 -21.79
N GLY A 34 -6.75 8.11 -21.77
CA GLY A 34 -6.40 9.01 -22.86
C GLY A 34 -7.46 10.09 -23.08
N GLU A 35 -7.06 11.13 -23.80
CA GLU A 35 -7.85 12.34 -24.01
C GLU A 35 -9.24 12.08 -24.60
N GLN A 36 -9.34 11.23 -25.63
CA GLN A 36 -10.61 10.95 -26.30
C GLN A 36 -11.64 10.33 -25.35
N GLN A 37 -11.20 9.45 -24.44
CA GLN A 37 -12.06 8.85 -23.43
C GLN A 37 -12.49 9.89 -22.40
N LEU A 38 -11.56 10.73 -21.93
CA LEU A 38 -11.87 11.81 -20.99
C LEU A 38 -12.92 12.78 -21.55
N ARG A 39 -12.77 13.20 -22.81
CA ARG A 39 -13.73 14.09 -23.49
C ARG A 39 -15.12 13.48 -23.60
N ARG A 40 -15.22 12.20 -23.97
CA ARG A 40 -16.50 11.50 -24.12
C ARG A 40 -17.19 11.29 -22.78
N ASP A 41 -16.47 10.74 -21.80
CA ASP A 41 -17.07 10.23 -20.57
C ASP A 41 -17.30 11.34 -19.54
N TYR A 42 -16.39 12.32 -19.48
CA TYR A 42 -16.39 13.36 -18.45
C TYR A 42 -16.60 14.77 -19.00
N GLY A 43 -16.62 14.98 -20.32
CA GLY A 43 -16.76 16.30 -20.93
C GLY A 43 -17.93 17.13 -20.38
N PRO A 44 -19.16 16.60 -20.29
CA PRO A 44 -20.30 17.35 -19.73
C PRO A 44 -20.12 17.75 -18.26
N ILE A 45 -19.63 16.86 -17.40
CA ILE A 45 -19.44 17.15 -15.97
C ILE A 45 -18.23 18.05 -15.72
N LEU A 46 -17.19 17.95 -16.54
CA LEU A 46 -16.05 18.86 -16.49
C LEU A 46 -16.48 20.28 -16.86
N ARG A 47 -17.28 20.44 -17.93
CA ARG A 47 -17.85 21.75 -18.30
C ARG A 47 -18.74 22.33 -17.21
N SER A 48 -19.61 21.52 -16.59
CA SER A 48 -20.48 22.01 -15.51
C SER A 48 -19.70 22.40 -14.24
N ARG A 49 -18.46 21.93 -14.11
CA ARG A 49 -17.54 22.26 -13.01
C ARG A 49 -16.48 23.30 -13.38
N GLY A 50 -16.62 23.97 -14.53
CA GLY A 50 -15.77 25.11 -14.91
C GLY A 50 -14.65 24.81 -15.90
N CYS A 51 -14.54 23.59 -16.43
CA CYS A 51 -13.61 23.28 -17.53
C CYS A 51 -14.23 23.70 -18.88
N VAL A 52 -14.22 25.00 -19.19
CA VAL A 52 -14.97 25.55 -20.34
C VAL A 52 -14.03 25.92 -21.49
N GLY A 53 -12.80 26.34 -21.18
CA GLY A 53 -11.79 26.72 -22.17
C GLY A 53 -10.90 25.57 -22.65
N PRO A 54 -10.25 25.73 -23.83
CA PRO A 54 -9.21 24.81 -24.28
C PRO A 54 -8.01 24.77 -23.32
N GLU A 55 -7.65 25.90 -22.71
CA GLU A 55 -6.57 26.01 -21.72
C GLU A 55 -6.89 25.21 -20.45
N ASP A 56 -8.11 25.33 -19.92
CA ASP A 56 -8.58 24.57 -18.75
C ASP A 56 -8.47 23.07 -18.98
N PHE A 57 -8.82 22.62 -20.19
CA PHE A 57 -8.81 21.22 -20.57
C PHE A 57 -7.39 20.72 -20.81
N GLN A 58 -6.52 21.53 -21.43
CA GLN A 58 -5.12 21.20 -21.61
C GLN A 58 -4.42 21.00 -20.27
N GLN A 59 -4.66 21.92 -19.32
CA GLN A 59 -4.07 21.83 -17.99
C GLN A 59 -4.60 20.61 -17.21
N LEU A 60 -5.88 20.27 -17.35
CA LEU A 60 -6.44 19.03 -16.81
C LEU A 60 -5.74 17.77 -17.38
N LEU A 61 -5.50 17.76 -18.69
CA LEU A 61 -4.86 16.64 -19.36
C LEU A 61 -3.44 16.43 -18.81
N GLU A 62 -2.68 17.51 -18.69
CA GLU A 62 -1.33 17.50 -18.11
C GLU A 62 -1.32 16.98 -16.66
N GLU A 63 -2.26 17.42 -15.82
CA GLU A 63 -2.37 16.92 -14.44
C GLU A 63 -2.63 15.42 -14.38
N LEU A 64 -3.51 14.91 -15.25
CA LEU A 64 -3.83 13.49 -15.31
C LEU A 64 -2.64 12.66 -15.80
N GLU A 65 -1.96 13.12 -16.84
CA GLU A 65 -0.76 12.46 -17.37
C GLU A 65 0.36 12.39 -16.33
N GLN A 66 0.60 13.49 -15.61
CA GLN A 66 1.56 13.55 -14.51
C GLN A 66 1.20 12.58 -13.38
N GLU A 67 -0.07 12.50 -12.98
CA GLU A 67 -0.49 11.57 -11.92
C GLU A 67 -0.37 10.11 -12.37
N VAL A 68 -0.71 9.79 -13.62
CA VAL A 68 -0.49 8.46 -14.19
C VAL A 68 0.99 8.10 -14.16
N GLU A 69 1.86 8.99 -14.62
CA GLU A 69 3.30 8.78 -14.65
C GLU A 69 3.87 8.58 -13.23
N ARG A 70 3.44 9.42 -12.27
CA ARG A 70 3.80 9.28 -10.85
C ARG A 70 3.40 7.91 -10.30
N ARG A 71 2.17 7.44 -10.56
CA ARG A 71 1.70 6.12 -10.14
C ARG A 71 2.47 4.98 -10.81
N GLN A 72 2.90 5.17 -12.07
CA GLN A 72 3.71 4.18 -12.78
C GLN A 72 5.08 4.01 -12.12
N ARG A 73 5.74 5.11 -11.71
CA ARG A 73 7.05 5.10 -11.06
C ARG A 73 7.04 4.70 -9.58
N LEU A 74 5.90 4.85 -8.89
CA LEU A 74 5.78 4.66 -7.45
C LEU A 74 6.39 3.35 -6.92
N GLY A 75 6.22 2.24 -7.65
CA GLY A 75 6.78 0.94 -7.27
C GLY A 75 8.31 0.93 -7.26
N GLN A 76 8.93 1.47 -8.32
CA GLN A 76 10.39 1.57 -8.45
C GLN A 76 10.98 2.54 -7.42
N GLU A 77 10.35 3.71 -7.25
CA GLU A 77 10.76 4.71 -6.26
C GLU A 77 10.65 4.19 -4.82
N SER A 78 9.60 3.43 -4.52
CA SER A 78 9.44 2.75 -3.22
C SER A 78 10.55 1.73 -2.98
N ALA A 79 10.86 0.89 -3.98
CA ALA A 79 11.94 -0.08 -3.88
C ALA A 79 13.31 0.58 -3.68
N ALA A 80 13.62 1.62 -4.47
CA ALA A 80 14.87 2.37 -4.36
C ALA A 80 15.03 3.02 -2.98
N ARG A 81 13.99 3.68 -2.48
CA ARG A 81 13.97 4.28 -1.15
C ARG A 81 14.15 3.24 -0.04
N LYS A 82 13.47 2.09 -0.14
CA LYS A 82 13.64 1.00 0.84
C LYS A 82 15.07 0.45 0.82
N ALA A 83 15.67 0.28 -0.34
CA ALA A 83 17.05 -0.18 -0.48
C ALA A 83 18.04 0.82 0.15
N LEU A 84 17.84 2.12 -0.08
CA LEU A 84 18.67 3.18 0.51
C LEU A 84 18.56 3.23 2.05
N ILE A 85 17.34 3.12 2.58
CA ILE A 85 17.13 3.07 4.03
C ILE A 85 17.79 1.82 4.60
N ALA A 86 17.56 0.65 3.98
CA ALA A 86 18.13 -0.60 4.45
C ALA A 86 19.67 -0.61 4.46
N SER A 87 20.33 0.13 3.55
CA SER A 87 21.79 0.19 3.49
C SER A 87 22.44 1.11 4.52
N SER A 88 21.67 2.04 5.11
CA SER A 88 22.21 3.11 5.96
C SER A 88 21.58 3.19 7.35
N TYR A 89 20.40 2.60 7.54
CA TYR A 89 19.66 2.64 8.78
C TYR A 89 20.34 1.80 9.86
N HIS A 90 20.64 2.44 10.99
CA HIS A 90 21.09 1.79 12.21
C HIS A 90 20.06 2.09 13.31
N PRO A 91 19.50 1.07 14.00
CA PRO A 91 18.63 1.30 15.12
C PRO A 91 19.34 2.10 16.21
N ALA A 92 18.67 3.11 16.79
CA ALA A 92 19.24 3.93 17.87
C ALA A 92 19.53 3.14 19.15
N ARG A 93 18.82 2.03 19.36
CA ARG A 93 19.00 1.08 20.47
C ARG A 93 18.99 -0.36 19.93
N PRO A 94 20.10 -0.84 19.32
CA PRO A 94 20.17 -2.19 18.74
C PRO A 94 19.83 -3.31 19.74
N GLU A 95 20.14 -3.10 21.02
CA GLU A 95 19.93 -4.02 22.12
C GLU A 95 18.45 -4.36 22.37
N ILE A 96 17.53 -3.45 22.05
CA ILE A 96 16.08 -3.70 22.15
C ILE A 96 15.66 -4.73 21.10
N TYR A 97 16.20 -4.62 19.88
CA TYR A 97 15.85 -5.52 18.79
C TYR A 97 16.52 -6.90 18.94
N SER A 98 17.68 -6.97 19.61
CA SER A 98 18.33 -8.26 19.89
C SER A 98 17.74 -9.00 21.09
N SER A 99 17.09 -8.29 22.02
CA SER A 99 16.42 -8.87 23.20
C SER A 99 14.95 -9.24 22.95
N LEU A 100 14.27 -8.56 22.01
CA LEU A 100 12.95 -8.93 21.49
C LEU A 100 13.03 -10.14 20.54
N GLN A 101 13.55 -11.26 21.04
CA GLN A 101 13.48 -12.57 20.38
C GLN A 101 12.23 -13.34 20.84
N ASP A 102 11.97 -14.50 20.24
CA ASP A 102 10.82 -15.34 20.59
C ASP A 102 10.74 -15.64 22.10
N VAL A 103 11.89 -15.75 22.78
CA VAL A 103 11.96 -15.93 24.25
C VAL A 103 11.34 -14.78 25.06
N ALA A 104 11.23 -13.59 24.49
CA ALA A 104 10.59 -12.42 25.11
C ALA A 104 9.09 -12.32 24.79
N LEU A 105 8.58 -13.16 23.88
CA LEU A 105 7.17 -13.22 23.51
C LEU A 105 6.40 -14.16 24.45
N ALA A 106 5.14 -13.82 24.73
CA ALA A 106 4.28 -14.68 25.54
C ALA A 106 4.11 -16.05 24.86
N PRO A 107 4.20 -17.18 25.59
CA PRO A 107 4.05 -18.51 25.00
C PRO A 107 2.76 -18.70 24.19
N GLY A 108 1.64 -18.11 24.65
CA GLY A 108 0.37 -18.15 23.92
C GLY A 108 0.42 -17.40 22.58
N PHE A 109 1.17 -16.29 22.50
CA PHE A 109 1.37 -15.57 21.25
C PHE A 109 2.18 -16.41 20.25
N LEU A 110 3.26 -17.05 20.70
CA LEU A 110 4.06 -17.94 19.85
C LEU A 110 3.22 -19.11 19.32
N ALA A 111 2.45 -19.76 20.19
CA ALA A 111 1.58 -20.87 19.82
C ALA A 111 0.50 -20.45 18.79
N ALA A 112 -0.05 -19.24 18.89
CA ALA A 112 -1.00 -18.71 17.91
C ALA A 112 -0.31 -18.38 16.56
N ALA A 113 0.90 -17.81 16.60
CA ALA A 113 1.68 -17.50 15.41
C ALA A 113 2.07 -18.77 14.65
N GLU A 114 2.55 -19.80 15.35
CA GLU A 114 2.86 -21.11 14.77
C GLU A 114 1.62 -21.75 14.13
N TYR A 115 0.49 -21.79 14.86
CA TYR A 115 -0.76 -22.34 14.35
C TYR A 115 -1.23 -21.64 13.07
N SER A 116 -1.06 -20.32 12.97
CA SER A 116 -1.43 -19.54 11.77
C SER A 116 -0.70 -19.96 10.50
N THR A 117 0.45 -20.63 10.63
CA THR A 117 1.22 -21.13 9.48
C THR A 117 0.79 -22.52 9.00
N VAL A 118 -0.04 -23.22 9.79
CA VAL A 118 -0.50 -24.57 9.48
C VAL A 118 -1.59 -24.53 8.41
N PRO A 119 -1.51 -25.36 7.35
CA PRO A 119 -2.59 -25.49 6.39
C PRO A 119 -3.90 -25.91 7.07
N GLY A 120 -4.98 -25.16 6.86
CA GLY A 120 -6.27 -25.42 7.50
C GLY A 120 -6.44 -24.80 8.89
N ALA A 121 -5.53 -23.91 9.31
CA ALA A 121 -5.75 -23.07 10.48
C ALA A 121 -7.05 -22.26 10.35
N ASP A 122 -7.88 -22.26 11.40
CA ASP A 122 -9.17 -21.58 11.42
C ASP A 122 -9.30 -20.61 12.61
N LEU A 123 -10.37 -19.82 12.59
CA LEU A 123 -10.65 -18.82 13.60
C LEU A 123 -10.82 -19.44 14.99
N GLN A 124 -11.50 -20.58 15.09
CA GLN A 124 -11.81 -21.21 16.37
C GLN A 124 -10.54 -21.75 17.03
N GLY A 125 -9.66 -22.40 16.27
CA GLY A 125 -8.38 -22.90 16.73
C GLY A 125 -7.41 -21.78 17.12
N LEU A 126 -7.49 -20.61 16.47
CA LEU A 126 -6.74 -19.41 16.87
C LEU A 126 -7.23 -18.85 18.22
N LEU A 127 -8.55 -18.70 18.39
CA LEU A 127 -9.13 -18.14 19.61
C LEU A 127 -8.80 -18.97 20.84
N GLN A 128 -8.87 -20.31 20.74
CA GLN A 128 -8.49 -21.22 21.84
C GLN A 128 -7.04 -21.03 22.33
N ARG A 129 -6.13 -20.62 21.44
CA ARG A 129 -4.70 -20.42 21.74
C ARG A 129 -4.39 -19.02 22.27
N LEU A 130 -5.27 -18.05 22.03
CA LEU A 130 -5.16 -16.68 22.54
C LEU A 130 -5.86 -16.52 23.90
N GLU A 131 -6.96 -17.24 24.13
CA GLU A 131 -7.73 -17.19 25.39
C GLU A 131 -6.96 -17.75 26.59
N THR A 132 -5.99 -18.65 26.38
CA THR A 132 -5.05 -19.12 27.41
C THR A 132 -4.15 -18.04 27.99
N VAL A 133 -4.06 -16.85 27.37
CA VAL A 133 -3.28 -15.70 27.88
C VAL A 133 -4.04 -14.94 28.99
N SER A 134 -5.36 -15.08 29.08
CA SER A 134 -6.17 -14.35 30.08
C SER A 134 -6.27 -15.04 31.44
N GLY A 135 -5.70 -16.25 31.60
CA GLY A 135 -5.89 -17.09 32.79
C GLY A 135 -4.66 -17.34 33.67
N ALA A 136 -3.48 -16.83 33.33
CA ALA A 136 -2.23 -17.13 34.04
C ALA A 136 -1.53 -15.86 34.59
N ALA A 137 -2.29 -15.00 35.26
CA ALA A 137 -1.75 -13.97 36.14
C ALA A 137 -1.95 -14.42 37.60
N THR A 138 -1.05 -15.27 38.09
CA THR A 138 -0.78 -15.53 39.52
C THR A 138 0.70 -15.80 39.69
#